data_AF-A0A7C8N8N2-F1
#
_entry.id   AF-A0A7C8N8N2-F1
#
_cell.length_a   1.000
_cell.length_b   1.000
_cell.length_c   1.000
_cell.angle_alpha   90.00
_cell.angle_beta   90.00
_cell.angle_gamma   90.00
#
_symmetry.space_group_name_H-M   'P 1'
#
loop_
_entity.id
_entity.type
_entity.pdbx_description
1 polymer ?
#
loop_
_entity_poly.entity_id
_entity_poly.type
_entity_poly.pdbx_seq_one_letter_code
_entity_poly.pdbx_strand_id
1 'polypeptide(L)'
;MEAVSLASGIAGLLSLSISIIGISYKYISSANKASKSEGEYIVELANLKLLFSRLQEVSHSSELGVSSKLLSSLPISECMRDLEQLHSKLKKRSSSRLFMIKFNKLSWPFVEEETLQLVKMLHRYREIFQTSLTTEGFHDASGSYPSQVGYAVRNGSKLAKFGKFRRETKGRLPTVSSDKRAVVSG
;
A
#
# COMPACT_ATOMS: atom_id res chain seq x y z
N MET A 1 5.10 28.48 7.51
CA MET A 1 3.98 27.59 7.90
C MET A 1 3.74 26.49 6.87
N GLU A 2 4.07 26.75 5.59
CA GLU A 2 4.01 25.80 4.47
C GLU A 2 4.65 24.42 4.70
N ALA A 3 5.85 24.35 5.27
CA ALA A 3 6.54 23.07 5.47
C ALA A 3 5.77 22.10 6.40
N VAL A 4 5.09 22.63 7.42
CA VAL A 4 4.27 21.82 8.35
C VAL A 4 2.97 21.37 7.68
N SER A 5 2.36 22.23 6.86
CA SER A 5 1.17 21.87 6.09
C SER A 5 1.47 20.78 5.06
N LEU A 6 2.60 20.90 4.37
CA LEU A 6 3.11 19.89 3.46
C LEU A 6 3.39 18.55 4.16
N ALA A 7 4.14 18.59 5.27
CA ALA A 7 4.47 17.40 6.06
C ALA A 7 3.21 16.66 6.54
N SER A 8 2.21 17.41 7.03
CA SER A 8 0.94 16.84 7.48
C SER A 8 0.10 16.28 6.33
N GLY A 9 0.11 16.93 5.16
CA GLY A 9 -0.51 16.40 3.93
C GLY A 9 0.10 15.06 3.51
N ILE A 10 1.43 14.96 3.48
CA ILE A 10 2.14 13.71 3.16
C ILE A 10 1.86 12.62 4.19
N ALA A 11 1.87 12.97 5.49
CA ALA A 11 1.54 12.03 6.57
C ALA A 11 0.10 11.49 6.44
N GLY A 12 -0.84 12.35 6.05
CA GLY A 12 -2.22 11.97 5.75
C GLY A 12 -2.31 10.99 4.57
N LEU A 13 -1.60 11.27 3.48
CA LEU A 13 -1.54 10.37 2.31
C LEU A 13 -0.96 9.00 2.66
N LEU A 14 0.10 8.98 3.46
CA LEU A 14 0.72 7.75 3.94
C LEU A 14 -0.25 6.92 4.79
N SER A 15 -0.89 7.55 5.77
CA SER A 15 -1.87 6.91 6.66
C SER A 15 -3.04 6.34 5.86
N LEU A 16 -3.58 7.13 4.93
CA LEU A 16 -4.69 6.71 4.06
C LEU A 16 -4.30 5.54 3.17
N SER A 17 -3.10 5.56 2.58
CA SER A 17 -2.58 4.45 1.76
C SER A 17 -2.46 3.15 2.56
N ILE A 18 -1.97 3.21 3.80
CA ILE A 18 -1.90 2.06 4.70
C ILE A 18 -3.31 1.49 4.96
N SER A 19 -4.30 2.35 5.22
CA SER A 19 -5.69 1.93 5.44
C SER A 19 -6.28 1.25 4.20
N ILE A 20 -6.11 1.85 3.02
CA ILE A 20 -6.59 1.29 1.74
C ILE A 20 -5.96 -0.08 1.50
N ILE A 21 -4.64 -0.22 1.65
CA ILE A 21 -3.93 -1.50 1.51
C ILE A 21 -4.54 -2.55 2.45
N GLY A 22 -4.77 -2.20 3.72
CA GLY A 22 -5.35 -3.10 4.71
C GLY A 22 -6.75 -3.59 4.33
N ILE A 23 -7.60 -2.72 3.79
CA ILE A 23 -8.94 -3.11 3.31
C ILE A 23 -8.82 -3.97 2.04
N SER A 24 -7.98 -3.58 1.09
CA SER A 24 -7.80 -4.30 -0.18
C SER A 24 -7.26 -5.71 0.02
N TYR A 25 -6.33 -5.92 0.96
CA TYR A 25 -5.85 -7.26 1.31
C TYR A 25 -6.96 -8.16 1.86
N LYS A 26 -7.93 -7.64 2.61
CA LYS A 26 -9.07 -8.42 3.10
C LYS A 26 -9.98 -8.93 1.97
N TYR A 27 -9.94 -8.31 0.80
CA TYR A 27 -10.62 -8.83 -0.39
C TYR A 27 -9.75 -9.86 -1.11
N ILE A 28 -8.50 -9.51 -1.38
CA ILE A 28 -7.59 -10.29 -2.20
C ILE A 28 -7.18 -11.62 -1.54
N SER A 29 -6.89 -11.60 -0.24
CA SER A 29 -6.53 -12.83 0.53
C SER A 29 -7.69 -13.81 0.72
N SER A 30 -8.87 -13.33 0.39
CA SER A 30 -10.17 -13.91 0.64
C SER A 30 -10.80 -14.46 -0.64
N ALA A 31 -10.29 -14.03 -1.79
CA ALA A 31 -10.51 -14.63 -3.09
C ALA A 31 -9.62 -15.87 -3.27
N ASN A 32 -10.17 -16.93 -3.88
CA ASN A 32 -9.41 -18.16 -4.16
C ASN A 32 -8.23 -17.93 -5.14
N LYS A 33 -8.35 -16.94 -6.02
CA LYS A 33 -7.31 -16.47 -6.93
C LYS A 33 -7.52 -14.98 -7.17
N ALA A 34 -6.52 -14.17 -6.85
CA ALA A 34 -6.50 -12.76 -7.22
C ALA A 34 -6.29 -12.63 -8.73
N SER A 35 -6.98 -11.68 -9.36
CA SER A 35 -6.73 -11.35 -10.77
C SER A 35 -5.36 -10.68 -10.94
N LYS A 36 -4.86 -10.60 -12.18
CA LYS A 36 -3.60 -9.92 -12.47
C LYS A 36 -3.69 -8.42 -12.13
N SER A 37 -4.78 -7.76 -12.50
CA SER A 37 -5.00 -6.33 -12.23
C SER A 37 -5.15 -6.03 -10.74
N GLU A 38 -5.74 -6.92 -9.95
CA GLU A 38 -5.78 -6.81 -8.48
C GLU A 38 -4.39 -6.85 -7.87
N GLY A 39 -3.52 -7.73 -8.40
CA GLY A 39 -2.11 -7.79 -8.01
C GLY A 39 -1.35 -6.51 -8.37
N GLU A 40 -1.51 -6.03 -9.60
CA GLU A 40 -0.91 -4.77 -10.07
C GLU A 40 -1.37 -3.58 -9.23
N TYR A 41 -2.67 -3.52 -8.89
CA TYR A 41 -3.24 -2.51 -8.01
C TYR A 41 -2.57 -2.48 -6.64
N ILE A 42 -2.41 -3.63 -5.98
CA ILE A 42 -1.75 -3.69 -4.67
C ILE A 42 -0.28 -3.27 -4.77
N VAL A 43 0.41 -3.71 -5.82
CA VAL A 43 1.82 -3.36 -6.03
C VAL A 43 1.97 -1.85 -6.22
N GLU A 44 1.15 -1.23 -7.06
CA GLU A 44 1.21 0.23 -7.28
C GLU A 44 0.87 1.02 -6.02
N LEU A 45 -0.14 0.59 -5.27
CA LEU A 45 -0.50 1.25 -4.01
C LEU A 45 0.61 1.10 -2.95
N ALA A 46 1.27 -0.05 -2.88
CA ALA A 46 2.41 -0.28 -1.99
C ALA A 46 3.62 0.57 -2.39
N ASN A 47 3.90 0.71 -3.69
CA ASN A 47 4.95 1.58 -4.21
C ASN A 47 4.67 3.04 -3.85
N LEU A 48 3.43 3.48 -4.02
CA LEU A 48 3.01 4.84 -3.69
C LEU A 48 3.14 5.12 -2.17
N LYS A 49 2.75 4.16 -1.33
CA LYS A 49 2.99 4.23 0.14
C LYS A 49 4.48 4.41 0.46
N LEU A 50 5.37 3.60 -0.15
CA LEU A 50 6.81 3.72 0.07
C LEU A 50 7.34 5.10 -0.34
N LEU A 51 6.80 5.65 -1.42
CA LEU A 51 7.13 6.99 -1.88
C LEU A 51 6.69 8.07 -0.89
N PHE A 52 5.49 7.95 -0.33
CA PHE A 52 5.00 8.86 0.72
C PHE A 52 5.84 8.78 2.00
N SER A 53 6.31 7.60 2.39
CA SER A 53 7.25 7.47 3.51
C SER A 53 8.55 8.23 3.26
N ARG A 54 9.13 8.11 2.06
CA ARG A 54 10.34 8.87 1.69
C ARG A 54 10.11 10.37 1.67
N LEU A 55 8.98 10.81 1.10
CA LEU A 55 8.59 12.22 1.09
C LEU A 55 8.44 12.77 2.52
N GLN A 56 7.92 11.97 3.45
CA GLN A 56 7.78 12.36 4.84
C GLN A 56 9.16 12.54 5.50
N GLU A 57 10.10 11.62 5.26
CA GLU A 57 11.48 11.71 5.75
C GLU A 57 12.19 12.96 5.22
N VAL A 58 12.09 13.23 3.91
CA VAL A 58 12.66 14.45 3.29
C VAL A 58 12.01 15.70 3.87
N SER A 59 10.69 15.70 4.04
CA SER A 59 9.97 16.84 4.62
C SER A 59 10.33 17.12 6.09
N HIS A 60 10.81 16.11 6.84
CA HIS A 60 11.24 16.28 8.24
C HIS A 60 12.73 16.62 8.36
N SER A 61 13.55 16.23 7.39
CA SER A 61 14.99 16.45 7.37
C SER A 61 15.44 17.72 6.65
N SER A 62 14.57 18.31 5.82
CA SER A 62 14.94 19.49 5.04
C SER A 62 15.14 20.71 5.94
N GLU A 63 16.40 21.06 6.17
CA GLU A 63 16.79 22.38 6.64
C GLU A 63 16.43 23.42 5.56
N LEU A 64 15.25 24.03 5.74
CA LEU A 64 14.85 25.37 5.31
C LEU A 64 15.34 25.86 3.93
N GLY A 65 14.59 25.52 2.87
CA GLY A 65 14.23 26.54 1.87
C GLY A 65 14.16 26.12 0.40
N VAL A 66 14.97 25.15 -0.05
CA VAL A 66 15.02 24.79 -1.49
C VAL A 66 14.03 23.67 -1.83
N SER A 67 13.93 22.65 -0.98
CA SER A 67 13.00 21.53 -1.17
C SER A 67 11.53 21.94 -1.06
N SER A 68 11.21 22.99 -0.30
CA SER A 68 9.81 23.38 -0.07
C SER A 68 9.07 23.85 -1.33
N LYS A 69 9.76 24.45 -2.32
CA LYS A 69 9.11 24.96 -3.54
C LYS A 69 8.69 23.83 -4.48
N LEU A 70 9.57 22.86 -4.72
CA LEU A 70 9.23 21.71 -5.57
C LEU A 70 8.18 20.83 -4.90
N LEU A 71 8.32 20.57 -3.59
CA LEU A 71 7.31 19.82 -2.85
C LEU A 71 5.96 20.55 -2.76
N SER A 72 5.94 21.90 -2.74
CA SER A 72 4.69 22.67 -2.77
C SER A 72 3.92 22.55 -4.09
N SER A 73 4.60 22.17 -5.18
CA SER A 73 3.96 21.95 -6.49
C SER A 73 3.30 20.58 -6.63
N LEU A 74 3.52 19.67 -5.66
CA LEU A 74 2.96 18.34 -5.69
C LEU A 74 1.42 18.38 -5.60
N PRO A 75 0.71 17.51 -6.34
CA PRO A 75 -0.75 17.46 -6.33
C PRO A 75 -1.27 16.71 -5.09
N ILE A 76 -0.86 17.13 -3.88
CA ILE A 76 -1.17 16.47 -2.61
C ILE A 76 -2.68 16.46 -2.35
N SER A 77 -3.36 17.59 -2.57
CA SER A 77 -4.80 17.72 -2.36
C SER A 77 -5.61 16.87 -3.35
N GLU A 78 -5.22 16.83 -4.61
CA GLU A 78 -5.86 15.99 -5.65
C GLU A 78 -5.66 14.51 -5.32
N CYS A 79 -4.43 14.11 -4.98
CA CYS A 79 -4.11 12.75 -4.59
C CYS A 79 -4.88 12.33 -3.33
N MET A 80 -4.99 13.22 -2.34
CA MET A 80 -5.75 12.97 -1.11
C MET A 80 -7.22 12.70 -1.43
N ARG A 81 -7.86 13.60 -2.19
CA ARG A 81 -9.26 13.47 -2.58
C ARG A 81 -9.52 12.15 -3.32
N ASP A 82 -8.66 11.80 -4.26
CA ASP A 82 -8.83 10.60 -5.07
C ASP A 82 -8.64 9.32 -4.24
N LEU A 83 -7.66 9.30 -3.34
CA LEU A 83 -7.46 8.20 -2.39
C LEU A 83 -8.59 8.10 -1.37
N GLU A 84 -9.15 9.23 -0.90
CA GLU A 84 -10.30 9.23 0.01
C GLU A 84 -11.53 8.67 -0.68
N GLN A 85 -11.75 9.04 -1.94
CA GLN A 85 -12.82 8.48 -2.76
C GLN A 85 -12.65 6.98 -2.96
N LEU A 86 -11.43 6.51 -3.27
CA LEU A 86 -11.11 5.09 -3.38
C LEU A 86 -11.36 4.36 -2.05
N HIS A 87 -10.88 4.91 -0.93
CA HIS A 87 -11.08 4.37 0.40
C HIS A 87 -12.57 4.27 0.75
N SER A 88 -13.35 5.31 0.44
CA SER A 88 -14.80 5.34 0.65
C SER A 88 -15.51 4.28 -0.19
N LYS A 89 -15.15 4.12 -1.47
CA LYS A 89 -15.70 3.08 -2.36
C LYS A 89 -15.42 1.68 -1.83
N LEU A 90 -14.17 1.40 -1.44
CA LEU A 90 -13.75 0.15 -0.82
C LEU A 90 -14.53 -0.12 0.47
N LYS A 91 -14.59 0.85 1.38
CA LYS A 91 -15.27 0.71 2.67
C LYS A 91 -16.77 0.48 2.49
N LYS A 92 -17.44 1.26 1.64
CA LYS A 92 -18.88 1.09 1.35
C LYS A 92 -19.21 -0.28 0.79
N ARG A 93 -18.42 -0.76 -0.19
CA ARG A 93 -18.61 -2.10 -0.78
C ARG A 93 -18.23 -3.21 0.22
N SER A 94 -17.41 -2.93 1.24
CA SER A 94 -17.05 -3.88 2.31
C SER A 94 -18.12 -3.99 3.40
N SER A 95 -18.88 -2.93 3.63
CA SER A 95 -19.96 -2.92 4.62
C SER A 95 -21.32 -3.27 4.03
N SER A 96 -21.46 -3.26 2.69
CA SER A 96 -22.72 -3.53 2.02
C SER A 96 -23.07 -5.02 1.99
N ARG A 97 -24.04 -5.41 2.83
CA ARG A 97 -24.58 -6.77 2.87
C ARG A 97 -25.11 -7.24 1.50
N LEU A 98 -25.74 -6.34 0.75
CA LEU A 98 -26.25 -6.63 -0.60
C LEU A 98 -25.12 -6.93 -1.59
N PHE A 99 -24.01 -6.20 -1.50
CA PHE A 99 -22.85 -6.42 -2.35
C PHE A 99 -22.20 -7.77 -2.01
N MET A 100 -22.05 -8.08 -0.72
CA MET A 100 -21.56 -9.39 -0.27
C MET A 100 -22.44 -10.56 -0.70
N ILE A 101 -23.77 -10.39 -0.77
CA ILE A 101 -24.67 -11.47 -1.22
C ILE A 101 -24.55 -11.68 -2.73
N LYS A 102 -24.56 -10.60 -3.53
CA LYS A 102 -24.51 -10.68 -5.00
C LYS A 102 -23.17 -11.19 -5.55
N PHE A 103 -22.08 -10.83 -4.88
CA PHE A 103 -20.72 -11.10 -5.37
C PHE A 103 -20.00 -12.20 -4.58
N ASN A 104 -20.77 -13.12 -3.96
CA ASN A 104 -20.24 -14.25 -3.19
C ASN A 104 -19.18 -13.84 -2.15
N LYS A 105 -19.60 -13.06 -1.15
CA LYS A 105 -18.93 -12.61 0.09
C LYS A 105 -17.49 -12.09 0.05
N LEU A 106 -16.65 -12.34 -0.95
CA LEU A 106 -15.20 -12.11 -0.90
C LEU A 106 -14.57 -11.83 -2.28
N SER A 107 -15.35 -11.56 -3.33
CA SER A 107 -14.74 -11.08 -4.57
C SER A 107 -14.29 -9.63 -4.42
N TRP A 108 -13.22 -9.27 -5.12
CA TRP A 108 -12.77 -7.90 -5.29
C TRP A 108 -13.95 -6.97 -5.63
N PRO A 109 -14.04 -5.78 -5.00
CA PRO A 109 -15.26 -4.98 -5.08
C PRO A 109 -15.34 -4.14 -6.35
N PHE A 110 -14.33 -4.14 -7.21
CA PHE A 110 -14.32 -3.42 -8.49
C PHE A 110 -14.35 -4.41 -9.65
N VAL A 111 -14.93 -4.00 -10.77
CA VAL A 111 -14.79 -4.76 -12.01
C VAL A 111 -13.38 -4.56 -12.59
N GLU A 112 -12.97 -5.41 -13.53
CA GLU A 112 -11.63 -5.39 -14.12
C GLU A 112 -11.28 -4.00 -14.69
N GLU A 113 -12.18 -3.41 -15.48
CA GLU A 113 -11.96 -2.07 -16.07
C GLU A 113 -11.79 -1.00 -15.00
N GLU A 114 -12.64 -0.98 -13.96
CA GLU A 114 -12.49 -0.06 -12.83
C GLU A 114 -11.13 -0.25 -12.14
N THR A 115 -10.68 -1.50 -11.99
CA THR A 115 -9.40 -1.85 -11.36
C THR A 115 -8.22 -1.31 -12.18
N LEU A 116 -8.26 -1.47 -13.50
CA LEU A 116 -7.23 -0.94 -14.39
C LEU A 116 -7.18 0.59 -14.37
N GLN A 117 -8.32 1.27 -14.27
CA GLN A 117 -8.36 2.73 -14.13
C GLN A 117 -7.74 3.17 -12.79
N LEU A 118 -7.96 2.41 -11.71
CA LEU A 118 -7.30 2.66 -10.42
C LEU A 118 -5.79 2.47 -10.52
N VAL A 119 -5.32 1.41 -11.18
CA VAL A 119 -3.88 1.17 -11.43
C VAL A 119 -3.26 2.37 -12.16
N LYS A 120 -3.89 2.82 -13.26
CA LYS A 120 -3.41 3.98 -14.04
C LYS A 120 -3.35 5.26 -13.19
N MET A 121 -4.38 5.52 -12.39
CA MET A 121 -4.43 6.68 -11.49
C MET A 121 -3.30 6.64 -10.46
N LEU A 122 -3.08 5.50 -9.81
CA LEU A 122 -2.00 5.31 -8.83
C LEU A 122 -0.62 5.46 -9.48
N HIS A 123 -0.44 4.88 -10.66
CA HIS A 123 0.79 4.96 -11.42
C HIS A 123 1.11 6.41 -11.81
N ARG A 124 0.13 7.17 -12.31
CA ARG A 124 0.28 8.61 -12.62
C ARG A 124 0.79 9.39 -11.41
N TYR A 125 0.17 9.19 -10.23
CA TYR A 125 0.63 9.86 -9.02
C TYR A 125 2.07 9.46 -8.69
N ARG A 126 2.39 8.16 -8.73
CA ARG A 126 3.74 7.67 -8.48
C ARG A 126 4.78 8.35 -9.38
N GLU A 127 4.51 8.48 -10.67
CA GLU A 127 5.41 9.16 -11.61
C GLU A 127 5.60 10.63 -11.24
N ILE A 128 4.52 11.36 -10.97
CA ILE A 128 4.59 12.78 -10.57
C ILE A 128 5.45 12.94 -9.30
N PHE A 129 5.12 12.21 -8.23
CA PHE A 129 5.86 12.30 -6.97
C PHE A 129 7.33 11.85 -7.12
N GLN A 130 7.61 10.82 -7.94
CA GLN A 130 8.96 10.32 -8.15
C GLN A 130 9.82 11.30 -8.95
N THR A 131 9.27 11.91 -10.00
CA THR A 131 9.99 12.93 -10.80
C THR A 131 10.34 14.17 -9.96
N SER A 132 9.46 14.59 -9.06
CA SER A 132 9.75 15.67 -8.13
C SER A 132 10.91 15.32 -7.19
N LEU A 133 10.90 14.11 -6.60
CA LEU A 133 11.97 13.65 -5.72
C LEU A 133 13.34 13.52 -6.42
N THR A 134 13.38 13.01 -7.66
CA THR A 134 14.65 12.89 -8.38
C THR A 134 15.21 14.25 -8.80
N THR A 135 14.34 15.23 -9.02
CA THR A 135 14.74 16.61 -9.33
C THR A 135 15.41 17.28 -8.13
N GLU A 136 14.96 16.99 -6.91
CA GLU A 136 15.60 17.48 -5.68
C GLU A 136 16.99 16.87 -5.46
N GLY A 137 17.15 15.56 -5.67
CA GLY A 137 18.45 14.89 -5.55
C GLY A 137 19.53 15.39 -6.52
N PHE A 138 19.13 16.04 -7.63
CA PHE A 138 20.07 16.67 -8.57
C PHE A 138 20.51 18.08 -8.13
N HIS A 139 19.73 18.79 -7.31
CA HIS A 139 20.08 20.14 -6.87
C HIS A 139 21.23 20.12 -5.84
N ASP A 140 21.26 19.10 -4.97
CA ASP A 140 22.31 18.91 -3.97
C ASP A 140 23.63 18.38 -4.56
N ALA A 141 23.61 17.80 -5.77
CA ALA A 141 24.80 17.31 -6.46
C ALA A 141 25.57 18.40 -7.23
N SER A 142 25.07 19.64 -7.27
CA SER A 142 25.72 20.76 -7.99
C SER A 142 26.84 21.45 -7.19
N GLY A 143 27.05 21.07 -5.93
CA GLY A 143 28.04 21.68 -5.04
C GLY A 143 29.38 20.94 -4.88
N SER A 144 29.56 19.73 -5.41
CA SER A 144 30.85 19.03 -5.32
C SER A 144 30.97 17.90 -6.33
N TYR A 145 31.76 18.11 -7.39
CA TYR A 145 32.37 17.00 -8.13
C TYR A 145 33.72 16.69 -7.47
N PRO A 146 34.04 15.39 -7.30
CA PRO A 146 34.95 14.81 -8.28
C PRO A 146 34.49 13.45 -8.82
N SER A 147 34.58 13.35 -10.15
CA SER A 147 35.12 12.23 -10.93
C SER A 147 34.61 10.79 -10.70
N GLN A 148 33.92 10.30 -11.74
CA GLN A 148 34.07 8.96 -12.34
C GLN A 148 33.77 7.73 -11.46
N VAL A 149 32.61 7.08 -11.64
CA VAL A 149 32.54 5.62 -11.90
C VAL A 149 31.24 5.23 -12.64
N GLY A 150 31.38 4.80 -13.90
CA GLY A 150 30.71 3.62 -14.47
C GLY A 150 29.17 3.53 -14.48
N TYR A 151 28.57 3.77 -15.64
CA TYR A 151 27.27 3.24 -16.01
C TYR A 151 27.32 1.70 -16.04
N ALA A 152 26.63 1.05 -15.11
CA ALA A 152 26.31 -0.38 -15.21
C ALA A 152 24.80 -0.54 -15.37
N VAL A 153 24.35 -0.57 -16.63
CA VAL A 153 23.07 -1.18 -16.99
C VAL A 153 23.19 -2.68 -16.72
N ARG A 154 22.37 -3.22 -15.81
CA ARG A 154 22.14 -4.66 -15.73
C ARG A 154 20.65 -4.98 -15.78
N ASN A 155 20.28 -5.53 -16.94
CA ASN A 155 19.05 -6.26 -17.18
C ASN A 155 18.82 -7.37 -16.14
N GLY A 156 17.54 -7.63 -15.88
CA GLY A 156 17.06 -9.01 -15.76
C GLY A 156 16.75 -9.52 -14.35
N SER A 157 15.44 -9.73 -14.13
CA SER A 157 14.86 -10.91 -13.47
C SER A 157 15.16 -11.17 -11.98
N LYS A 158 14.14 -10.96 -11.12
CA LYS A 158 13.46 -12.05 -10.39
C LYS A 158 12.30 -11.50 -9.55
N LEU A 159 11.11 -11.99 -9.87
CA LEU A 159 9.95 -11.97 -8.97
C LEU A 159 10.33 -12.63 -7.65
N ALA A 160 10.47 -11.83 -6.59
CA ALA A 160 10.52 -12.34 -5.24
C ALA A 160 9.12 -12.83 -4.86
N LYS A 161 8.98 -14.16 -4.78
CA LYS A 161 7.80 -14.82 -4.20
C LYS A 161 7.62 -14.32 -2.78
N PHE A 162 6.55 -13.56 -2.54
CA PHE A 162 6.14 -13.21 -1.18
C PHE A 162 5.87 -14.49 -0.39
N GLY A 163 6.50 -14.55 0.77
CA GLY A 163 6.56 -15.72 1.64
C GLY A 163 5.17 -16.21 2.04
N LYS A 164 5.02 -17.54 2.01
CA LYS A 164 3.93 -18.26 2.67
C LYS A 164 3.96 -17.92 4.16
N PHE A 165 3.04 -17.07 4.62
CA PHE A 165 2.74 -16.92 6.03
C PHE A 165 1.99 -18.19 6.49
N ARG A 166 2.74 -19.11 7.09
CA ARG A 166 2.25 -20.37 7.66
C ARG A 166 1.37 -20.04 8.86
N ARG A 167 0.06 -20.21 8.72
CA ARG A 167 -0.89 -20.28 9.84
C ARG A 167 -0.54 -21.49 10.70
N GLU A 168 -0.04 -21.26 11.91
CA GLU A 168 0.03 -22.28 12.94
C GLU A 168 -1.36 -22.39 13.60
N THR A 169 -2.13 -23.38 13.16
CA THR A 169 -3.33 -23.83 13.88
C THR A 169 -2.92 -24.91 14.87
N LYS A 170 -2.80 -24.57 16.15
CA LYS A 170 -2.79 -25.53 17.26
C LYS A 170 -3.90 -25.15 18.23
N GLY A 171 -4.82 -26.09 18.46
CA GLY A 171 -5.94 -25.94 19.38
C GLY A 171 -7.09 -26.87 19.03
N ARG A 172 -6.79 -28.17 18.98
CA ARG A 172 -7.74 -29.26 18.74
C ARG A 172 -8.60 -29.45 20.01
N LEU A 173 -9.92 -29.38 19.85
CA LEU A 173 -10.92 -29.84 20.81
C LEU A 173 -10.70 -31.33 21.17
N PRO A 174 -10.82 -31.74 22.44
CA PRO A 174 -11.07 -33.14 22.76
C PRO A 174 -12.59 -33.41 22.80
N THR A 175 -13.00 -34.40 22.02
CA THR A 175 -14.32 -35.03 22.05
C THR A 175 -14.41 -36.01 23.22
N VAL A 176 -15.61 -36.05 23.79
CA VAL A 176 -16.15 -36.91 24.84
C VAL A 176 -16.09 -38.42 24.50
N SER A 177 -15.79 -39.27 25.50
CA SER A 177 -16.67 -40.35 26.02
C SER A 177 -15.96 -41.69 26.39
N SER A 178 -16.19 -42.12 27.65
CA SER A 178 -16.36 -43.50 28.19
C SER A 178 -15.16 -44.48 28.08
N ASP A 179 -14.84 -45.38 29.03
CA ASP A 179 -15.65 -46.17 29.96
C ASP A 179 -14.75 -46.94 30.99
N LYS A 180 -15.34 -47.36 32.12
CA LYS A 180 -15.00 -48.43 33.11
C LYS A 180 -13.71 -48.35 33.96
N ARG A 181 -13.90 -48.23 35.28
CA ARG A 181 -13.88 -49.39 36.22
C ARG A 181 -14.13 -48.99 37.67
N ALA A 182 -15.00 -49.76 38.31
CA ALA A 182 -15.20 -49.84 39.74
C ALA A 182 -13.95 -50.39 40.45
N VAL A 183 -13.63 -49.84 41.63
CA VAL A 183 -13.02 -50.58 42.76
C VAL A 183 -13.48 -49.94 44.07
N VAL A 184 -14.16 -50.75 44.86
CA VAL A 184 -14.46 -50.65 46.30
C VAL A 184 -13.18 -50.68 47.13
N SER A 185 -13.09 -49.91 48.22
CA SER A 185 -12.66 -50.38 49.57
C SER A 185 -12.33 -49.20 50.50
N GLY A 186 -12.75 -49.30 51.76
CA GLY A 186 -12.22 -48.55 52.89
C GLY A 186 -13.26 -47.78 53.68
#